data_AF-A0A257QMA2-F1
#
_entry.id   AF-A0A257QMA2-F1
#
_cell.length_a   1.000
_cell.length_b   1.000
_cell.length_c   1.000
_cell.angle_alpha   90.00
_cell.angle_beta   90.00
_cell.angle_gamma   90.00
#
_symmetry.space_group_name_H-M   'P 1'
#
loop_
_entity.id
_entity.type
_entity.pdbx_description
1 polymer ?
#
loop_
_entity_poly.entity_id
_entity_poly.type
_entity_poly.pdbx_seq_one_letter_code
_entity_poly.pdbx_strand_id
1 'polypeptide(L)' 'MLLNHGASIWATDNIGMNVAQFAFRSRLVPTSPEYPALTQVITRLKEAGYPWPPPNPKQVRALRAEGKWPPPQAK' A
#
# COMPACT_ATOMS: atom_id res chain seq x y z
N MET A 1 2.66 4.70 14.13
CA MET A 1 2.54 3.88 12.89
C MET A 1 3.78 4.11 12.04
N LEU A 2 4.40 3.08 11.44
CA LEU A 2 5.67 3.21 10.69
C LEU A 2 5.62 4.25 9.56
N LEU A 3 4.46 4.43 8.90
CA LEU A 3 4.29 5.46 7.87
C LEU A 3 4.50 6.89 8.39
N ASN A 4 4.26 7.13 9.69
CA ASN A 4 4.52 8.44 10.32
C ASN A 4 6.02 8.67 10.58
N HIS A 5 6.84 7.61 10.52
CA HIS A 5 8.28 7.65 10.78
C HIS A 5 9.09 7.46 9.48
N GLY A 6 8.49 7.69 8.32
CA GLY A 6 9.20 7.67 7.03
C GLY A 6 9.22 6.32 6.32
N ALA A 7 8.45 5.33 6.78
CA ALA A 7 8.28 4.10 6.00
C ALA A 7 7.57 4.41 4.67
N SER A 8 8.11 3.90 3.57
CA SER A 8 7.57 4.14 2.24
C SER A 8 6.34 3.27 1.97
N ILE A 9 5.23 3.88 1.55
CA ILE A 9 4.03 3.17 1.07
C ILE A 9 4.28 2.44 -0.26
N TRP A 10 5.31 2.84 -0.99
CA TRP A 10 5.68 2.27 -2.29
C TRP A 10 6.71 1.15 -2.17
N ALA A 11 7.17 0.85 -0.96
CA ALA A 11 8.07 -0.27 -0.71
C ALA A 11 7.38 -1.60 -1.04
N THR A 12 8.15 -2.50 -1.65
CA THR A 12 7.63 -3.77 -2.16
C THR A 12 8.67 -4.88 -2.02
N ASP A 13 8.21 -6.11 -1.79
CA ASP A 13 9.07 -7.29 -1.82
C ASP A 13 9.44 -7.73 -3.25
N ASN A 14 10.11 -8.87 -3.40
CA ASN A 14 10.54 -9.40 -4.70
C ASN A 14 9.39 -9.90 -5.60
N ILE A 15 8.22 -10.20 -5.03
CA ILE A 15 7.05 -10.69 -5.77
C ILE A 15 6.01 -9.60 -6.06
N GLY A 16 6.22 -8.38 -5.56
CA GLY A 16 5.34 -7.24 -5.79
C GLY A 16 4.30 -7.00 -4.69
N MET A 17 4.41 -7.68 -3.55
CA MET A 17 3.57 -7.38 -2.38
C MET A 17 3.99 -6.06 -1.76
N ASN A 18 3.03 -5.34 -1.21
CA ASN A 18 3.21 -4.06 -0.55
C ASN A 18 2.11 -3.82 0.49
N VAL A 19 2.25 -2.76 1.29
CA VAL A 19 1.29 -2.41 2.34
C VAL A 19 -0.12 -2.19 1.82
N ALA A 20 -0.29 -1.69 0.58
CA ALA A 20 -1.58 -1.48 -0.02
C ALA A 20 -2.31 -2.81 -0.29
N GLN A 21 -1.60 -3.83 -0.78
CA GLN A 21 -2.16 -5.17 -0.95
C GLN A 21 -2.63 -5.79 0.37
N PHE A 22 -1.85 -5.62 1.45
CA PHE A 22 -2.25 -6.10 2.78
C PHE A 22 -3.45 -5.33 3.32
N ALA A 23 -3.49 -4.02 3.16
CA ALA A 23 -4.62 -3.19 3.60
C ALA A 23 -5.91 -3.53 2.83
N PHE A 24 -5.83 -3.69 1.50
CA PHE A 24 -6.98 -4.02 0.66
C PHE A 24 -7.54 -5.42 0.93
N ARG A 25 -6.67 -6.40 1.20
CA ARG A 25 -7.06 -7.80 1.43
C ARG A 25 -7.29 -8.13 2.91
N SER A 26 -7.14 -7.16 3.80
CA SER A 26 -7.29 -7.35 5.23
C SER A 26 -8.69 -7.90 5.56
N ARG A 27 -8.72 -8.83 6.51
CA ARG A 27 -9.96 -9.42 7.06
C ARG A 27 -10.16 -9.02 8.52
N LEU A 28 -9.58 -7.90 8.95
CA LEU A 28 -9.80 -7.38 10.29
C LEU A 28 -11.29 -7.14 10.53
N VAL A 29 -11.76 -7.57 11.70
CA VAL A 29 -13.16 -7.43 12.09
C VAL A 29 -13.44 -5.95 12.37
N PRO A 30 -14.48 -5.33 11.81
CA PRO A 30 -14.75 -3.90 12.00
C PRO A 30 -14.91 -3.45 13.46
N THR A 31 -15.32 -4.36 14.35
CA THR A 31 -15.48 -4.10 15.78
C THR A 31 -14.21 -4.33 16.60
N SER A 32 -13.11 -4.77 15.98
CA SER A 32 -11.87 -5.02 16.70
C SER A 32 -11.12 -3.73 17.01
N PRO A 33 -10.35 -3.67 18.11
CA PRO A 33 -9.53 -2.50 18.46
C PRO A 33 -8.52 -2.08 17.39
N GLU A 34 -8.13 -2.99 16.50
CA GLU A 34 -7.13 -2.77 15.44
C GLU A 34 -7.74 -2.19 14.15
N TYR A 35 -9.07 -2.26 13.97
CA TYR A 35 -9.72 -1.77 12.76
C TYR A 35 -9.45 -0.28 12.48
N PRO A 36 -9.43 0.63 13.48
CA PRO A 36 -9.04 2.02 13.26
C PRO A 36 -7.64 2.17 12.65
N ALA A 37 -6.68 1.30 13.01
CA ALA A 37 -5.34 1.34 12.44
C ALA A 37 -5.36 0.96 10.95
N LEU A 38 -6.14 -0.05 10.55
CA LEU A 38 -6.35 -0.39 9.15
C LEU A 38 -6.96 0.78 8.37
N THR A 39 -7.98 1.43 8.93
CA THR A 39 -8.60 2.60 8.30
C THR A 39 -7.60 3.73 8.13
N GLN A 40 -6.76 4.01 9.14
CA GLN A 40 -5.69 5.01 9.03
C GLN A 40 -4.71 4.69 7.91
N VAL A 41 -4.31 3.42 7.74
CA VAL A 41 -3.44 2.98 6.62
C VAL A 41 -4.10 3.28 5.27
N ILE A 42 -5.36 2.87 5.11
CA ILE A 42 -6.11 3.04 3.85
C ILE A 42 -6.28 4.53 3.53
N THR A 43 -6.62 5.35 4.51
CA THR A 43 -6.75 6.80 4.34
C THR A 43 -5.42 7.41 3.87
N ARG A 44 -4.30 7.07 4.52
CA ARG A 44 -2.98 7.57 4.12
C ARG A 44 -2.58 7.16 2.71
N LEU A 45 -2.89 5.93 2.31
CA LEU A 45 -2.65 5.47 0.94
C LEU A 45 -3.44 6.31 -0.06
N LYS A 46 -4.72 6.55 0.19
CA LYS A 46 -5.57 7.36 -0.69
C LYS A 46 -5.13 8.82 -0.75
N GLU A 47 -4.79 9.43 0.39
CA GLU A 47 -4.27 10.80 0.47
C GLU A 47 -2.96 10.97 -0.30
N ALA A 48 -2.12 9.93 -0.33
CA ALA A 48 -0.89 9.91 -1.12
C ALA A 48 -1.10 9.62 -2.62
N GLY A 49 -2.36 9.55 -3.08
CA GLY A 49 -2.70 9.29 -4.48
C GLY A 49 -2.49 7.84 -4.92
N TYR A 50 -2.39 6.90 -3.97
CA TYR A 50 -2.22 5.50 -4.30
C TYR A 50 -3.48 4.94 -4.99
N PRO A 51 -3.36 4.24 -6.13
CA PRO A 51 -4.50 3.64 -6.80
C PRO A 51 -5.26 2.67 -5.88
N TRP A 52 -6.60 2.78 -5.88
CA TRP A 52 -7.48 1.92 -5.07
C TRP A 52 -8.65 1.39 -5.93
N PRO A 53 -8.80 0.06 -6.12
CA PRO A 53 -8.01 -1.02 -5.53
C PRO A 53 -6.54 -1.02 -6.01
N PRO A 54 -5.60 -1.50 -5.17
CA PRO A 54 -4.18 -1.50 -5.52
C PRO A 54 -3.87 -2.49 -6.66
N PRO A 55 -2.88 -2.19 -7.53
CA PRO A 55 -2.41 -3.12 -8.55
C PRO A 55 -1.94 -4.43 -7.92
N ASN A 56 -2.30 -5.56 -8.53
CA ASN A 56 -1.92 -6.87 -8.02
C ASN A 56 -0.38 -7.06 -8.04
N PRO A 57 0.17 -8.02 -7.28
CA PRO A 57 1.63 -8.19 -7.18
C PRO A 57 2.33 -8.40 -8.53
N LYS A 58 1.69 -9.10 -9.48
CA LYS A 58 2.23 -9.30 -10.84
C LYS A 58 2.34 -7.97 -11.59
N GLN A 59 1.33 -7.10 -11.48
CA GLN A 59 1.34 -5.76 -12.06
C GLN A 59 2.41 -4.88 -11.41
N VAL A 60 2.54 -4.91 -10.09
CA VAL A 60 3.60 -4.17 -9.37
C VAL A 60 4.98 -4.62 -9.82
N ARG A 61 5.20 -5.93 -9.97
CA ARG A 61 6.46 -6.49 -10.46
C ARG A 61 6.76 -6.05 -11.90
N ALA A 62 5.76 -6.04 -12.77
CA ALA A 62 5.89 -5.55 -14.14
C ALA A 62 6.24 -4.05 -14.17
N LEU A 63 5.51 -3.22 -13.42
CA LEU A 63 5.79 -1.79 -13.31
C LEU A 63 7.19 -1.50 -12.76
N ARG A 64 7.71 -2.32 -11.84
CA ARG A 64 9.09 -2.20 -11.36
C ARG A 64 10.11 -2.56 -12.43
N ALA A 65 9.88 -3.65 -13.16
CA ALA A 65 10.74 -4.05 -14.28
C ALA A 65 10.76 -2.98 -15.38
N GLU A 66 9.65 -2.27 -15.58
CA GLU A 66 9.52 -1.15 -16.51
C GLU A 66 10.04 0.19 -15.95
N GLY A 67 10.53 0.24 -14.71
CA GLY A 67 10.99 1.47 -14.06
C GLY A 67 9.87 2.49 -13.74
N LYS A 68 8.61 2.07 -13.82
CA LYS A 68 7.41 2.87 -13.53
C LYS A 68 6.94 2.76 -12.07
N TRP A 69 7.71 2.04 -11.24
CA TRP A 69 7.43 1.84 -9.83
C TRP A 69 8.64 2.20 -8.96
N PRO A 70 8.50 3.08 -7.96
CA PRO A 70 7.31 3.87 -7.62
C PRO A 70 6.90 4.86 -8.73
N PRO A 71 5.65 5.35 -8.78
CA PRO A 71 5.26 6.39 -9.72
C PRO A 71 6.12 7.65 -9.57
N PRO A 72 6.41 8.43 -10.64
CA PRO A 72 7.28 9.61 -10.55
C PRO A 72 6.79 10.71 -9.58
N GLN A 73 5.48 10.72 -9.30
CA GLN A 73 4.83 11.66 -8.39
C GLN A 73 4.76 11.13 -6.94
N ALA A 74 5.29 9.93 -6.69
CA ALA A 74 5.36 9.32 -5.38
C ALA A 74 6.30 10.13 -4.48
N LYS A 75 5.74 10.71 -3.41
CA LYS A 75 6.50 11.15 -2.24
C LYS A 75 6.53 10.05 -1.19
#